data_AF-A0A7D5IZT1-F1
#
_entry.id   AF-A0A7D5IZT1-F1
#
_cell.length_a   1.000
_cell.length_b   1.000
_cell.length_c   1.000
_cell.angle_alpha   90.00
_cell.angle_beta   90.00
_cell.angle_gamma   90.00
#
_symmetry.space_group_name_H-M   'P 1'
#
loop_
_entity.id
_entity.type
_entity.pdbx_description
1 polymer ?
#
loop_
_entity_poly.entity_id
_entity_poly.type
_entity_poly.pdbx_seq_one_letter_code
_entity_poly.pdbx_strand_id
1 'polypeptide(L)'
;MRWSRGQASVVGVALLLGFTLVVVGATVALGYGAISQSTDRVAVEQAENALSQFDSAASEVALGASDTKRANLGSASGNVRLNDDSGQLVVTAANRSGGNATPRTLVNVSLGSVVFERGGETVAYQGGGVWRDGRVVSPPEVHYQNETLTLPIITVSGDGSGNGEFVIEKADASEIAFPNANGSNPLEGKRIEVTVTGPYYRGWYQYFETRTGGAATVNHSARSTTMTLTTPVPPVRITSGIVSGSAGTMMTFSESATIDGYNSSAGTLSETEGVPVNVTSFGPVTVKTATLNGNLFSEGSVTLDWGSGSIKGAIYTDAAVNHPDYYPAPPVYSLSSDLRPRQYPSSAGRVETAITEATASNDNDEASVASVRNGTLSCISDTCELGPGTYLVDEIEVRDGGDVTLNTTNGDVTLVVAGDGDPDDVDIDVGNNGYLRVVGENRANVYTTGDTDISSDGHVVTYNETANEETHRAPGFWLYTVPDSTVDIRSSGFFTGVVYGAGGGSQTGSTITVHSDGHVYGALVGNVEGFGNGGYLHYDHALADEMTALNDVDTQTASVSYLHVSVERLNVTRAG
;
A
#
# COMPACT_ATOMS: atom_id res chain seq x y z
N MET A 1 -17.34 100.73 -40.40
CA MET A 1 -17.80 99.36 -40.10
C MET A 1 -18.41 98.72 -41.33
N ARG A 2 -17.81 97.66 -41.88
CA ARG A 2 -18.50 96.56 -42.57
C ARG A 2 -17.56 95.35 -42.52
N TRP A 3 -17.97 94.36 -41.73
CA TRP A 3 -17.23 93.16 -41.36
C TRP A 3 -17.29 92.11 -42.47
N SER A 4 -16.20 91.38 -42.69
CA SER A 4 -16.17 90.18 -43.55
C SER A 4 -16.98 89.06 -42.89
N ARG A 5 -18.02 88.60 -43.57
CA ARG A 5 -18.75 87.36 -43.25
C ARG A 5 -18.62 86.45 -44.46
N GLY A 6 -17.82 85.38 -44.32
CA GLY A 6 -17.61 84.40 -45.39
C GLY A 6 -16.74 83.19 -45.03
N GLN A 7 -15.94 83.22 -43.95
CA GLN A 7 -15.07 82.09 -43.58
C GLN A 7 -15.57 81.21 -42.42
N ALA A 8 -16.60 81.63 -41.68
CA ALA A 8 -17.10 80.87 -40.53
C ALA A 8 -17.82 79.55 -40.91
N SER A 9 -18.41 79.45 -42.11
CA SER A 9 -19.11 78.22 -42.54
C SER A 9 -18.15 77.12 -43.00
N VAL A 10 -17.06 77.47 -43.67
CA VAL A 10 -16.12 76.49 -44.24
C VAL A 10 -15.26 75.84 -43.13
N VAL A 11 -14.83 76.62 -42.14
CA VAL A 11 -14.06 76.10 -41.00
C VAL A 11 -14.91 75.20 -40.10
N GLY A 12 -16.18 75.55 -39.88
CA GLY A 12 -17.11 74.72 -39.11
C GLY A 12 -17.40 73.37 -39.77
N VAL A 13 -17.59 73.34 -41.09
CA VAL A 13 -17.80 72.10 -41.86
C VAL A 13 -16.52 71.23 -41.89
N ALA A 14 -15.35 71.85 -42.06
CA ALA A 14 -14.08 71.12 -42.04
C ALA A 14 -13.78 70.48 -40.68
N LEU A 15 -14.08 71.17 -39.57
CA LEU A 15 -13.92 70.62 -38.22
C LEU A 15 -14.90 69.49 -37.92
N LEU A 16 -16.16 69.61 -38.38
CA LEU A 16 -17.14 68.53 -38.23
C LEU A 16 -16.72 67.28 -39.01
N LEU A 17 -16.25 67.44 -40.25
CA LEU A 17 -15.74 66.33 -41.06
C LEU A 17 -14.51 65.68 -40.41
N GLY A 18 -13.56 66.49 -39.95
CA GLY A 18 -12.38 66.00 -39.23
C GLY A 18 -12.75 65.24 -37.96
N PHE A 19 -13.67 65.76 -37.15
CA PHE A 19 -14.14 65.11 -35.93
C PHE A 19 -14.89 63.81 -36.24
N THR A 20 -15.77 63.79 -37.25
CA THR A 20 -16.47 62.55 -37.65
C THR A 20 -15.52 61.47 -38.12
N LEU A 21 -14.45 61.81 -38.86
CA LEU A 21 -13.44 60.84 -39.28
C LEU A 21 -12.65 60.27 -38.11
N VAL A 22 -12.31 61.10 -37.11
CA VAL A 22 -11.63 60.65 -35.89
C VAL A 22 -12.55 59.75 -35.05
N VAL A 23 -13.82 60.10 -34.88
CA VAL A 23 -14.78 59.30 -34.11
C VAL A 23 -15.09 57.98 -34.80
N VAL A 24 -15.31 57.97 -36.13
CA VAL A 24 -15.49 56.74 -36.91
C VAL A 24 -14.22 55.89 -36.85
N GLY A 25 -13.04 56.50 -37.03
CA GLY A 25 -11.76 55.79 -36.95
C GLY A 25 -11.51 55.15 -35.59
N ALA A 26 -11.78 55.88 -34.51
CA ALA A 26 -11.64 55.38 -33.14
C ALA A 26 -12.65 54.26 -32.83
N THR A 27 -13.89 54.39 -33.31
CA THR A 27 -14.94 53.37 -33.12
C THR A 27 -14.61 52.08 -33.87
N VAL A 28 -14.08 52.18 -35.10
CA VAL A 28 -13.64 51.02 -35.89
C VAL A 28 -12.42 50.35 -35.26
N ALA A 29 -11.46 51.12 -34.76
CA ALA A 29 -10.26 50.58 -34.10
C ALA A 29 -10.59 49.85 -32.79
N LEU A 30 -11.49 50.41 -31.96
CA LEU A 30 -11.95 49.77 -30.72
C LEU A 30 -12.89 48.60 -31.00
N GLY A 31 -13.74 48.69 -32.03
CA GLY A 31 -14.61 47.60 -32.47
C GLY A 31 -13.82 46.38 -32.96
N TYR A 32 -12.69 46.59 -33.64
CA TYR A 32 -11.86 45.51 -34.16
C TYR A 32 -11.31 44.59 -33.06
N GLY A 33 -10.78 45.15 -31.97
CA GLY A 33 -10.23 44.36 -30.85
C GLY A 33 -11.29 43.61 -30.04
N ALA A 34 -12.48 44.22 -29.84
CA ALA A 34 -13.59 43.57 -29.15
C ALA A 34 -14.21 42.43 -29.97
N ILE A 35 -14.31 42.61 -31.28
CA ILE A 35 -14.85 41.59 -32.21
C ILE A 35 -13.87 40.41 -32.34
N SER A 36 -12.56 40.64 -32.44
CA SER A 36 -11.58 39.55 -32.54
C SER A 36 -11.56 38.68 -31.28
N GLN A 37 -11.57 39.29 -30.10
CA GLN A 37 -11.62 38.56 -28.82
C GLN A 37 -12.91 37.76 -28.65
N SER A 38 -14.06 38.31 -29.06
CA SER A 38 -15.33 37.58 -29.07
C SER A 38 -15.34 36.42 -30.07
N THR A 39 -14.66 36.57 -31.21
CA THR A 39 -14.56 35.52 -32.23
C THR A 39 -13.69 34.36 -31.77
N ASP A 40 -12.58 34.66 -31.08
CA ASP A 40 -11.67 33.64 -30.54
C ASP A 40 -12.34 32.81 -29.44
N ARG A 41 -13.06 33.46 -28.51
CA ARG A 41 -13.81 32.75 -27.46
C ARG A 41 -14.88 31.80 -28.03
N VAL A 42 -15.66 32.27 -29.01
CA VAL A 42 -16.68 31.44 -29.67
C VAL A 42 -16.04 30.26 -30.40
N ALA A 43 -14.88 30.46 -31.02
CA ALA A 43 -14.17 29.38 -31.69
C ALA A 43 -13.64 28.31 -30.70
N VAL A 44 -13.19 28.72 -29.51
CA VAL A 44 -12.78 27.80 -28.44
C VAL A 44 -13.98 27.01 -27.90
N GLU A 45 -15.10 27.66 -27.61
CA GLU A 45 -16.33 26.99 -27.15
C GLU A 45 -16.87 26.01 -28.20
N GLN A 46 -16.77 26.35 -29.50
CA GLN A 46 -17.11 25.43 -30.59
C GLN A 46 -16.14 24.24 -30.65
N ALA A 47 -14.84 24.46 -30.44
CA ALA A 47 -13.83 23.41 -30.42
C ALA A 47 -14.04 22.44 -29.25
N GLU A 48 -14.44 22.92 -28.07
CA GLU A 48 -14.81 22.07 -26.93
C GLU A 48 -15.95 21.12 -27.28
N ASN A 49 -17.02 21.64 -27.90
CA ASN A 49 -18.15 20.82 -28.33
C ASN A 49 -17.76 19.81 -29.43
N ALA A 50 -16.95 20.25 -30.40
CA ALA A 50 -16.48 19.40 -31.48
C ALA A 50 -15.57 18.26 -30.98
N LEU A 51 -14.63 18.57 -30.09
CA LEU A 51 -13.74 17.58 -29.50
C LEU A 51 -14.47 16.66 -28.53
N SER A 52 -15.55 17.12 -27.87
CA SER A 52 -16.42 16.25 -27.08
C SER A 52 -17.24 15.28 -27.95
N GLN A 53 -17.65 15.70 -29.15
CA GLN A 53 -18.27 14.79 -30.13
C GLN A 53 -17.25 13.79 -30.69
N PHE A 54 -16.02 14.24 -30.94
CA PHE A 54 -14.92 13.37 -31.32
C PHE A 54 -14.64 12.33 -30.24
N ASP A 55 -14.58 12.75 -28.98
CA ASP A 55 -14.42 11.90 -27.80
C ASP A 55 -15.51 10.81 -27.75
N SER A 56 -16.78 11.21 -27.82
CA SER A 56 -17.91 10.25 -27.86
C SER A 56 -17.81 9.25 -29.03
N ALA A 57 -17.44 9.71 -30.22
CA ALA A 57 -17.25 8.84 -31.38
C ALA A 57 -16.05 7.90 -31.22
N ALA A 58 -14.96 8.38 -30.62
CA ALA A 58 -13.77 7.58 -30.32
C ALA A 58 -14.07 6.51 -29.27
N SER A 59 -14.79 6.85 -28.19
CA SER A 59 -15.25 5.89 -27.19
C SER A 59 -16.17 4.82 -27.77
N GLU A 60 -17.13 5.18 -28.64
CA GLU A 60 -17.98 4.19 -29.31
C GLU A 60 -17.20 3.19 -30.16
N VAL A 61 -16.12 3.63 -30.82
CA VAL A 61 -15.25 2.73 -31.60
C VAL A 61 -14.34 1.90 -30.70
N ALA A 62 -13.72 2.55 -29.71
CA ALA A 62 -12.82 1.90 -28.76
C ALA A 62 -13.54 0.77 -27.99
N LEU A 63 -14.72 1.07 -27.45
CA LEU A 63 -15.54 0.15 -26.65
C LEU A 63 -16.36 -0.84 -27.49
N GLY A 64 -16.25 -0.81 -28.82
CA GLY A 64 -16.84 -1.81 -29.72
C GLY A 64 -18.33 -1.63 -30.01
N ALA A 65 -18.91 -0.45 -29.76
CA ALA A 65 -20.27 -0.13 -30.17
C ALA A 65 -20.39 0.11 -31.69
N SER A 66 -19.28 0.39 -32.38
CA SER A 66 -19.20 0.54 -33.84
C SER A 66 -17.77 0.29 -34.33
N ASP A 67 -17.60 -0.21 -35.56
CA ASP A 67 -16.26 -0.44 -36.14
C ASP A 67 -15.60 0.86 -36.65
N THR A 68 -16.44 1.81 -37.08
CA THR A 68 -16.04 3.09 -37.67
C THR A 68 -17.01 4.18 -37.27
N LYS A 69 -16.50 5.38 -36.95
CA LYS A 69 -17.29 6.60 -36.74
C LYS A 69 -16.73 7.77 -37.51
N ARG A 70 -17.57 8.79 -37.70
CA ARG A 70 -17.16 10.08 -38.27
C ARG A 70 -17.38 11.17 -37.23
N ALA A 71 -16.40 12.04 -37.09
CA ALA A 71 -16.47 13.20 -36.22
C ALA A 71 -16.24 14.46 -37.06
N ASN A 72 -17.22 15.35 -37.07
CA ASN A 72 -17.10 16.63 -37.76
C ASN A 72 -16.60 17.68 -36.77
N LEU A 73 -15.35 18.13 -36.95
CA LEU A 73 -14.78 19.17 -36.09
C LEU A 73 -15.26 20.59 -36.47
N GLY A 74 -16.17 20.69 -37.44
CA GLY A 74 -16.83 21.91 -37.86
C GLY A 74 -15.91 22.89 -38.58
N SER A 75 -16.48 24.01 -39.02
CA SER A 75 -15.75 25.16 -39.55
C SER A 75 -15.07 25.99 -38.44
N ALA A 76 -14.57 25.35 -37.39
CA ALA A 76 -13.70 25.99 -36.44
C ALA A 76 -12.48 26.47 -37.24
N SER A 77 -12.41 27.76 -37.49
CA SER A 77 -11.36 28.40 -38.28
C SER A 77 -10.06 28.44 -37.47
N GLY A 78 -9.53 27.28 -37.12
CA GLY A 78 -8.33 27.08 -36.34
C GLY A 78 -7.66 25.76 -36.71
N ASN A 79 -6.34 25.74 -36.64
CA ASN A 79 -5.51 24.63 -37.09
C ASN A 79 -5.68 23.43 -36.15
N VAL A 80 -6.62 22.52 -36.44
CA VAL A 80 -6.64 21.22 -35.79
C VAL A 80 -5.41 20.44 -36.23
N ARG A 81 -4.67 19.89 -35.26
CA ARG A 81 -3.50 19.03 -35.49
C ARG A 81 -3.65 17.73 -34.73
N LEU A 82 -3.47 16.63 -35.44
CA LEU A 82 -3.27 15.33 -34.84
C LEU A 82 -1.77 15.16 -34.54
N ASN A 83 -1.46 14.74 -33.31
CA ASN A 83 -0.12 14.34 -32.89
C ASN A 83 -0.23 12.91 -32.36
N ASP A 84 0.53 11.97 -32.90
CA ASP A 84 0.53 10.56 -32.52
C ASP A 84 1.37 10.27 -31.26
N ASP A 85 2.27 11.19 -30.88
CA ASP A 85 3.10 11.09 -29.68
C ASP A 85 3.01 12.38 -28.84
N SER A 86 1.96 12.45 -28.02
CA SER A 86 1.61 13.63 -27.20
C SER A 86 1.58 13.31 -25.71
N GLY A 87 2.32 12.29 -25.28
CA GLY A 87 2.39 11.84 -23.90
C GLY A 87 2.49 10.33 -23.80
N GLN A 88 2.50 9.84 -22.57
CA GLN A 88 2.68 8.42 -22.27
C GLN A 88 1.81 8.06 -21.08
N LEU A 89 1.22 6.87 -21.12
CA LEU A 89 0.55 6.25 -19.98
C LEU A 89 1.23 4.91 -19.67
N VAL A 90 1.66 4.78 -18.42
CA VAL A 90 2.31 3.57 -17.90
C VAL A 90 1.50 3.05 -16.73
N VAL A 91 1.19 1.74 -16.76
CA VAL A 91 0.58 1.03 -15.63
C VAL A 91 1.59 0.01 -15.12
N THR A 92 1.95 0.10 -13.85
CA THR A 92 2.85 -0.85 -13.18
C THR A 92 2.16 -1.54 -12.01
N ALA A 93 2.59 -2.76 -11.73
CA ALA A 93 2.20 -3.52 -10.56
C ALA A 93 3.45 -3.96 -9.80
N ALA A 94 3.55 -3.58 -8.53
CA ALA A 94 4.60 -4.00 -7.61
C ALA A 94 3.98 -4.84 -6.47
N ASN A 95 4.81 -5.62 -5.77
CA ASN A 95 4.40 -6.18 -4.49
C ASN A 95 4.29 -5.05 -3.46
N ARG A 96 3.29 -5.13 -2.59
CA ARG A 96 3.09 -4.14 -1.52
C ARG A 96 4.20 -4.18 -0.47
N SER A 97 4.72 -5.37 -0.16
CA SER A 97 5.84 -5.54 0.76
C SER A 97 7.12 -5.00 0.09
N GLY A 98 7.65 -3.89 0.61
CA GLY A 98 8.67 -3.05 0.00
C GLY A 98 10.03 -3.71 -0.22
N GLY A 99 10.13 -4.64 -1.17
CA GLY A 99 11.40 -5.14 -1.69
C GLY A 99 11.83 -4.39 -2.95
N ASN A 100 13.14 -4.37 -3.23
CA ASN A 100 13.76 -3.84 -4.46
C ASN A 100 13.34 -4.57 -5.77
N ALA A 101 12.22 -5.32 -5.76
CA ALA A 101 11.68 -5.95 -6.95
C ALA A 101 11.22 -4.87 -7.93
N THR A 102 11.76 -4.91 -9.15
CA THR A 102 11.34 -3.99 -10.21
C THR A 102 9.84 -4.15 -10.49
N PRO A 103 9.06 -3.06 -10.49
CA PRO A 103 7.63 -3.13 -10.80
C PRO A 103 7.41 -3.81 -12.15
N ARG A 104 6.44 -4.73 -12.22
CA ARG A 104 6.03 -5.32 -13.49
C ARG A 104 5.23 -4.28 -14.27
N THR A 105 5.74 -3.87 -15.42
CA THR A 105 4.97 -3.05 -16.36
C THR A 105 3.83 -3.88 -16.95
N LEU A 106 2.59 -3.47 -16.69
CA LEU A 106 1.40 -4.05 -17.30
C LEU A 106 1.10 -3.40 -18.64
N VAL A 107 1.26 -2.07 -18.72
CA VAL A 107 1.06 -1.29 -19.94
C VAL A 107 2.11 -0.19 -20.03
N ASN A 108 2.59 0.07 -21.24
CA ASN A 108 3.36 1.25 -21.58
C ASN A 108 3.02 1.67 -23.02
N VAL A 109 2.27 2.76 -23.17
CA VAL A 109 1.78 3.24 -24.47
C VAL A 109 1.96 4.74 -24.63
N SER A 110 2.29 5.18 -25.84
CA SER A 110 2.19 6.58 -26.23
C SER A 110 0.74 6.98 -26.41
N LEU A 111 0.40 8.17 -25.93
CA LEU A 111 -0.90 8.80 -26.10
C LEU A 111 -0.82 9.85 -27.20
N GLY A 112 -1.56 9.65 -28.28
CA GLY A 112 -1.81 10.72 -29.23
C GLY A 112 -2.80 11.76 -28.72
N SER A 113 -2.86 12.90 -29.41
CA SER A 113 -3.79 13.98 -29.13
C SER A 113 -4.32 14.65 -30.40
N VAL A 114 -5.57 15.11 -30.35
CA VAL A 114 -6.14 16.03 -31.35
C VAL A 114 -6.20 17.42 -30.71
N VAL A 115 -5.44 18.38 -31.25
CA VAL A 115 -5.23 19.68 -30.62
C VAL A 115 -5.83 20.80 -31.48
N PHE A 116 -6.60 21.67 -30.84
CA PHE A 116 -7.06 22.94 -31.36
C PHE A 116 -6.43 24.09 -30.56
N GLU A 117 -5.85 25.07 -31.25
CA GLU A 117 -5.26 26.25 -30.61
C GLU A 117 -5.75 27.53 -31.26
N ARG A 118 -6.22 28.48 -30.46
CA ARG A 118 -6.62 29.82 -30.92
C ARG A 118 -6.62 30.82 -29.78
N GLY A 119 -6.20 32.06 -30.06
CA GLY A 119 -6.24 33.14 -29.07
C GLY A 119 -5.36 32.93 -27.83
N GLY A 120 -4.41 31.98 -27.88
CA GLY A 120 -3.58 31.60 -26.74
C GLY A 120 -4.20 30.51 -25.84
N GLU A 121 -5.39 30.03 -26.16
CA GLU A 121 -6.06 28.90 -25.49
C GLU A 121 -5.90 27.62 -26.30
N THR A 122 -5.73 26.50 -25.61
CA THR A 122 -5.58 25.17 -26.22
C THR A 122 -6.69 24.24 -25.72
N VAL A 123 -7.43 23.65 -26.66
CA VAL A 123 -8.38 22.54 -26.39
C VAL A 123 -7.84 21.28 -27.04
N ALA A 124 -7.78 20.19 -26.30
CA ALA A 124 -7.24 18.94 -26.84
C ALA A 124 -7.99 17.72 -26.36
N TYR A 125 -8.17 16.76 -27.26
CA TYR A 125 -8.54 15.40 -26.92
C TYR A 125 -7.28 14.56 -26.69
N GLN A 126 -7.23 13.79 -25.60
CA GLN A 126 -6.21 12.77 -25.35
C GLN A 126 -6.74 11.70 -24.39
N GLY A 127 -6.50 10.42 -24.70
CA GLY A 127 -6.73 9.32 -23.75
C GLY A 127 -8.20 9.13 -23.35
N GLY A 128 -9.14 9.48 -24.22
CA GLY A 128 -10.58 9.45 -23.94
C GLY A 128 -11.10 10.66 -23.15
N GLY A 129 -10.29 11.70 -22.93
CA GLY A 129 -10.70 12.93 -22.26
C GLY A 129 -10.46 14.17 -23.12
N VAL A 130 -11.18 15.25 -22.81
CA VAL A 130 -11.03 16.57 -23.44
C VAL A 130 -10.55 17.58 -22.41
N TRP A 131 -9.53 18.34 -22.77
CA TRP A 131 -8.80 19.23 -21.88
C TRP A 131 -8.77 20.66 -22.44
N ARG A 132 -9.04 21.68 -21.61
CA ARG A 132 -8.84 23.10 -21.94
C ARG A 132 -7.75 23.67 -21.05
N ASP A 133 -6.63 24.08 -21.62
CA ASP A 133 -5.44 24.57 -20.88
C ASP A 133 -5.02 23.64 -19.72
N GLY A 134 -5.20 22.32 -19.92
CA GLY A 134 -4.91 21.31 -18.92
C GLY A 134 -5.97 21.13 -17.81
N ARG A 135 -7.17 21.71 -17.96
CA ARG A 135 -8.34 21.45 -17.11
C ARG A 135 -9.31 20.51 -17.81
N VAL A 136 -10.02 19.67 -17.06
CA VAL A 136 -10.99 18.72 -17.62
C VAL A 136 -12.23 19.43 -18.18
N VAL A 137 -12.61 19.07 -19.41
CA VAL A 137 -13.88 19.45 -20.08
C VAL A 137 -14.77 18.22 -20.20
N SER A 138 -14.21 17.13 -20.76
CA SER A 138 -14.80 15.79 -20.77
C SER A 138 -13.84 14.84 -20.05
N PRO A 139 -14.29 14.06 -19.04
CA PRO A 139 -13.43 13.15 -18.33
C PRO A 139 -13.04 11.94 -19.18
N PRO A 140 -11.87 11.33 -18.92
CA PRO A 140 -11.49 10.06 -19.53
C PRO A 140 -12.37 8.91 -19.02
N GLU A 141 -12.43 7.81 -19.80
CA GLU A 141 -13.20 6.58 -19.52
C GLU A 141 -12.65 5.73 -18.37
N VAL A 142 -11.96 6.35 -17.40
CA VAL A 142 -11.37 5.66 -16.24
C VAL A 142 -12.41 5.58 -15.13
N HIS A 143 -12.78 4.36 -14.75
CA HIS A 143 -13.76 4.11 -13.70
C HIS A 143 -13.09 3.47 -12.49
N TYR A 144 -13.31 4.07 -11.33
CA TYR A 144 -12.90 3.52 -10.04
C TYR A 144 -14.10 3.52 -9.09
N GLN A 145 -14.51 2.32 -8.66
CA GLN A 145 -15.65 2.13 -7.75
C GLN A 145 -15.49 0.80 -7.01
N ASN A 146 -15.79 0.77 -5.71
CA ASN A 146 -15.79 -0.44 -4.88
C ASN A 146 -14.50 -1.28 -5.08
N GLU A 147 -13.35 -0.62 -4.96
CA GLU A 147 -12.01 -1.24 -5.12
C GLU A 147 -11.76 -1.87 -6.49
N THR A 148 -12.56 -1.52 -7.50
CA THR A 148 -12.40 -1.97 -8.88
C THR A 148 -11.91 -0.82 -9.72
N LEU A 149 -10.73 -0.97 -10.33
CA LEU A 149 -10.23 -0.05 -11.36
C LEU A 149 -10.47 -0.66 -12.75
N THR A 150 -11.26 0.03 -13.56
CA THR A 150 -11.48 -0.26 -14.98
C THR A 150 -10.85 0.87 -15.80
N LEU A 151 -9.82 0.52 -16.57
CA LEU A 151 -8.96 1.45 -17.29
C LEU A 151 -8.86 1.03 -18.78
N PRO A 152 -9.81 1.45 -19.62
CA PRO A 152 -9.68 1.38 -21.07
C PRO A 152 -8.78 2.53 -21.56
N ILE A 153 -7.60 2.21 -22.09
CA ILE A 153 -6.62 3.19 -22.53
C ILE A 153 -6.81 3.42 -24.03
N ILE A 154 -7.43 4.54 -24.39
CA ILE A 154 -7.68 4.90 -25.78
C ILE A 154 -6.48 5.67 -26.35
N THR A 155 -5.80 5.10 -27.34
CA THR A 155 -4.71 5.76 -28.06
C THR A 155 -5.17 6.16 -29.45
N VAL A 156 -4.88 7.37 -29.88
CA VAL A 156 -5.14 7.82 -31.27
C VAL A 156 -3.82 7.98 -32.01
N SER A 157 -3.80 7.58 -33.28
CA SER A 157 -2.68 7.80 -34.20
C SER A 157 -3.19 8.23 -35.58
N GLY A 158 -2.29 8.78 -36.40
CA GLY A 158 -2.58 9.20 -37.76
C GLY A 158 -1.90 10.53 -38.11
N ASP A 159 -2.04 10.94 -39.37
CA ASP A 159 -1.46 12.14 -39.94
C ASP A 159 -2.56 13.06 -40.48
N GLY A 160 -2.85 14.14 -39.76
CA GLY A 160 -3.95 15.04 -40.10
C GLY A 160 -3.73 16.45 -39.58
N SER A 161 -3.72 17.42 -40.50
CA SER A 161 -3.89 18.83 -40.14
C SER A 161 -4.91 19.49 -41.06
N GLY A 162 -5.74 20.36 -40.48
CA GLY A 162 -6.70 21.15 -41.22
C GLY A 162 -8.14 21.00 -40.75
N ASN A 163 -9.04 21.69 -41.45
CA ASN A 163 -10.45 21.78 -41.09
C ASN A 163 -11.24 20.68 -41.81
N GLY A 164 -12.17 20.00 -41.13
CA GLY A 164 -13.07 19.03 -41.77
C GLY A 164 -13.58 17.90 -40.88
N GLU A 165 -14.13 16.89 -41.55
CA GLU A 165 -14.60 15.64 -40.97
C GLU A 165 -13.43 14.64 -40.86
N PHE A 166 -13.35 13.94 -39.74
CA PHE A 166 -12.39 12.86 -39.49
C PHE A 166 -13.12 11.52 -39.42
N VAL A 167 -12.49 10.48 -39.96
CA VAL A 167 -12.93 9.10 -39.84
C VAL A 167 -12.07 8.44 -38.75
N ILE A 168 -12.74 7.82 -37.78
CA ILE A 168 -12.15 7.12 -36.64
C ILE A 168 -12.43 5.64 -36.82
N GLU A 169 -11.38 4.83 -36.87
CA GLU A 169 -11.46 3.39 -37.07
C GLU A 169 -10.60 2.67 -36.05
N LYS A 170 -11.00 1.46 -35.68
CA LYS A 170 -10.17 0.61 -34.84
C LYS A 170 -8.94 0.17 -35.64
N ALA A 171 -7.75 0.49 -35.15
CA ALA A 171 -6.50 0.10 -35.81
C ALA A 171 -6.24 -1.40 -35.65
N ASP A 172 -6.52 -1.92 -34.45
CA ASP A 172 -6.26 -3.32 -34.06
C ASP A 172 -7.40 -3.85 -33.17
N ALA A 173 -7.41 -5.17 -32.94
CA ALA A 173 -8.25 -5.74 -31.90
C ALA A 173 -7.88 -5.18 -30.51
N SER A 174 -8.86 -5.10 -29.60
CA SER A 174 -8.62 -4.68 -28.21
C SER A 174 -7.55 -5.57 -27.57
N GLU A 175 -6.53 -4.94 -26.99
CA GLU A 175 -5.49 -5.63 -26.24
C GLU A 175 -5.86 -5.61 -24.76
N ILE A 176 -6.30 -6.76 -24.23
CA ILE A 176 -6.46 -6.93 -22.78
C ILE A 176 -5.05 -7.00 -22.18
N ALA A 177 -4.67 -6.04 -21.35
CA ALA A 177 -3.37 -6.02 -20.68
C ALA A 177 -3.42 -6.66 -19.29
N PHE A 178 -4.58 -6.65 -18.64
CA PHE A 178 -4.82 -7.35 -17.38
C PHE A 178 -6.29 -7.80 -17.34
N PRO A 179 -6.58 -9.08 -16.99
CA PRO A 179 -5.75 -10.01 -16.21
C PRO A 179 -4.86 -11.07 -16.93
N ASN A 180 -4.49 -10.96 -18.21
CA ASN A 180 -3.65 -12.00 -18.85
C ASN A 180 -2.14 -11.94 -18.43
N ALA A 181 -1.23 -12.86 -18.80
CA ALA A 181 -1.33 -14.31 -18.99
C ALA A 181 -0.94 -15.10 -17.71
N ASN A 182 -0.68 -14.43 -16.57
CA ASN A 182 -0.56 -15.03 -15.22
C ASN A 182 -1.10 -14.02 -14.17
N GLY A 183 -2.09 -13.20 -14.55
CA GLY A 183 -2.68 -12.18 -13.69
C GLY A 183 -3.86 -12.75 -12.90
N SER A 184 -3.75 -12.75 -11.58
CA SER A 184 -4.88 -13.07 -10.70
C SER A 184 -5.79 -11.85 -10.57
N ASN A 185 -7.10 -12.08 -10.67
CA ASN A 185 -8.12 -11.09 -10.31
C ASN A 185 -9.16 -11.83 -9.44
N PRO A 186 -9.30 -11.54 -8.14
CA PRO A 186 -8.78 -10.38 -7.42
C PRO A 186 -7.24 -10.29 -7.31
N LEU A 187 -6.76 -9.06 -7.11
CA LEU A 187 -5.37 -8.74 -6.78
C LEU A 187 -5.08 -9.10 -5.31
N GLU A 188 -3.88 -9.64 -5.03
CA GLU A 188 -3.42 -9.94 -3.69
C GLU A 188 -2.02 -9.35 -3.44
N GLY A 189 -1.88 -8.54 -2.39
CA GLY A 189 -0.60 -7.96 -1.97
C GLY A 189 0.07 -7.07 -3.02
N LYS A 190 -0.70 -6.29 -3.78
CA LYS A 190 -0.20 -5.45 -4.89
C LYS A 190 -0.32 -3.96 -4.61
N ARG A 191 0.65 -3.21 -5.16
CA ARG A 191 0.60 -1.76 -5.38
C ARG A 191 0.51 -1.52 -6.88
N ILE A 192 -0.54 -0.84 -7.32
CA ILE A 192 -0.80 -0.47 -8.70
C ILE A 192 -0.51 1.02 -8.86
N GLU A 193 0.32 1.39 -9.83
CA GLU A 193 0.57 2.78 -10.17
C GLU A 193 0.17 3.05 -11.62
N VAL A 194 -0.65 4.08 -11.81
CA VAL A 194 -1.02 4.60 -13.13
C VAL A 194 -0.35 5.96 -13.28
N THR A 195 0.66 6.03 -14.13
CA THR A 195 1.43 7.25 -14.39
C THR A 195 1.11 7.80 -15.76
N VAL A 196 0.73 9.08 -15.83
CA VAL A 196 0.54 9.82 -17.07
C VAL A 196 1.57 10.93 -17.16
N THR A 197 2.32 10.95 -18.26
CA THR A 197 3.34 11.97 -18.56
C THR A 197 2.95 12.69 -19.84
N GLY A 198 2.94 14.03 -19.82
CA GLY A 198 2.59 14.79 -21.02
C GLY A 198 2.13 16.21 -20.74
N PRO A 199 1.71 16.96 -21.76
CA PRO A 199 1.25 18.34 -21.61
C PRO A 199 -0.03 18.47 -20.76
N TYR A 200 -0.88 17.43 -20.72
CA TYR A 200 -2.18 17.45 -20.04
C TYR A 200 -2.18 16.82 -18.64
N TYR A 201 -1.00 16.54 -18.06
CA TYR A 201 -0.86 15.87 -16.75
C TYR A 201 -1.64 16.53 -15.60
N ARG A 202 -1.86 17.86 -15.66
CA ARG A 202 -2.65 18.59 -14.65
C ARG A 202 -4.13 18.20 -14.65
N GLY A 203 -4.69 17.94 -15.83
CA GLY A 203 -6.08 17.53 -15.98
C GLY A 203 -6.27 16.10 -15.51
N TRP A 204 -5.33 15.23 -15.87
CA TRP A 204 -5.24 13.87 -15.34
C TRP A 204 -5.12 13.84 -13.82
N TYR A 205 -4.28 14.69 -13.23
CA TYR A 205 -4.13 14.80 -11.78
C TYR A 205 -5.45 15.16 -11.10
N GLN A 206 -6.11 16.24 -11.54
CA GLN A 206 -7.40 16.66 -11.00
C GLN A 206 -8.47 15.55 -11.09
N TYR A 207 -8.47 14.82 -12.20
CA TYR A 207 -9.40 13.71 -12.41
C TYR A 207 -9.12 12.53 -11.45
N PHE A 208 -7.85 12.09 -11.36
CA PHE A 208 -7.45 11.02 -10.45
C PHE A 208 -7.71 11.38 -8.99
N GLU A 209 -7.30 12.57 -8.56
CA GLU A 209 -7.52 13.07 -7.19
C GLU A 209 -9.00 13.02 -6.81
N THR A 210 -9.89 13.48 -7.69
CA THR A 210 -11.33 13.47 -7.45
C THR A 210 -11.90 12.04 -7.42
N ARG A 211 -11.36 11.11 -8.23
CA ARG A 211 -11.88 9.74 -8.30
C ARG A 211 -11.39 8.84 -7.20
N THR A 212 -10.16 9.00 -6.73
CA THR A 212 -9.58 8.16 -5.68
C THR A 212 -9.66 8.78 -4.30
N GLY A 213 -10.26 9.97 -4.16
CA GLY A 213 -10.38 10.64 -2.87
C GLY A 213 -9.05 11.19 -2.33
N GLY A 214 -8.10 11.53 -3.23
CA GLY A 214 -6.82 12.14 -2.86
C GLY A 214 -5.57 11.28 -3.11
N ALA A 215 -5.70 10.05 -3.62
CA ALA A 215 -4.56 9.14 -3.83
C ALA A 215 -3.76 9.41 -5.14
N ALA A 216 -3.58 10.68 -5.50
CA ALA A 216 -2.83 11.08 -6.69
C ALA A 216 -1.72 12.08 -6.34
N THR A 217 -0.56 11.94 -6.99
CA THR A 217 0.59 12.85 -6.84
C THR A 217 0.92 13.52 -8.17
N VAL A 218 1.66 14.63 -8.11
CA VAL A 218 2.04 15.43 -9.28
C VAL A 218 3.52 15.80 -9.24
N ASN A 219 4.19 15.63 -10.38
CA ASN A 219 5.56 16.09 -10.58
C ASN A 219 5.62 17.10 -11.73
N HIS A 220 5.75 18.38 -11.39
CA HIS A 220 5.76 19.46 -12.37
C HIS A 220 7.02 19.51 -13.23
N SER A 221 8.18 19.07 -12.73
CA SER A 221 9.43 19.08 -13.50
C SER A 221 9.45 17.97 -14.55
N ALA A 222 8.88 16.81 -14.21
CA ALA A 222 8.67 15.70 -15.14
C ALA A 222 7.40 15.84 -16.00
N ARG A 223 6.51 16.80 -15.68
CA ARG A 223 5.18 16.97 -16.29
C ARG A 223 4.38 15.66 -16.23
N SER A 224 4.34 15.05 -15.05
CA SER A 224 3.66 13.77 -14.81
C SER A 224 2.74 13.81 -13.60
N THR A 225 1.80 12.87 -13.57
CA THR A 225 0.95 12.57 -12.42
C THR A 225 0.86 11.06 -12.24
N THR A 226 0.78 10.62 -10.98
CA THR A 226 0.71 9.20 -10.63
C THR A 226 -0.43 8.98 -9.65
N MET A 227 -1.35 8.09 -10.02
CA MET A 227 -2.36 7.53 -9.14
C MET A 227 -1.86 6.22 -8.56
N THR A 228 -1.90 6.08 -7.24
CA THR A 228 -1.41 4.87 -6.54
C THR A 228 -2.57 4.19 -5.82
N LEU A 229 -2.74 2.90 -6.09
CA LEU A 229 -3.75 2.05 -5.46
C LEU A 229 -3.10 0.83 -4.81
N THR A 230 -3.61 0.35 -3.69
CA THR A 230 -3.06 -0.82 -2.99
C THR A 230 -4.14 -1.85 -2.65
N THR A 231 -3.81 -3.14 -2.71
CA THR A 231 -4.75 -4.19 -2.27
C THR A 231 -4.92 -4.10 -0.77
N PRO A 232 -6.17 -4.12 -0.25
CA PRO A 232 -6.37 -4.23 1.19
C PRO A 232 -5.77 -5.54 1.68
N VAL A 233 -5.10 -5.50 2.83
CA VAL A 233 -4.60 -6.71 3.48
C VAL A 233 -5.68 -7.18 4.45
N PRO A 234 -6.37 -8.30 4.18
CA PRO A 234 -7.38 -8.79 5.11
C PRO A 234 -6.71 -9.27 6.41
N PRO A 235 -7.42 -9.19 7.54
CA PRO A 235 -6.91 -9.70 8.78
C PRO A 235 -6.93 -11.23 8.72
N VAL A 236 -5.92 -11.87 9.32
CA VAL A 236 -5.79 -13.33 9.36
C VAL A 236 -5.86 -13.82 10.79
N ARG A 237 -6.33 -15.06 10.96
CA ARG A 237 -6.35 -15.76 12.24
C ARG A 237 -5.02 -16.47 12.45
N ILE A 238 -4.53 -16.50 13.68
CA ILE A 238 -3.30 -17.20 14.05
C ILE A 238 -3.67 -18.59 14.57
N THR A 239 -3.58 -19.61 13.71
CA THR A 239 -4.02 -20.99 14.01
C THR A 239 -2.86 -21.96 14.26
N SER A 240 -1.63 -21.46 14.20
CA SER A 240 -0.40 -22.21 14.43
C SER A 240 0.46 -21.44 15.42
N GLY A 241 1.20 -22.17 16.27
CA GLY A 241 2.13 -21.56 17.22
C GLY A 241 3.33 -20.93 16.53
N ILE A 242 3.75 -21.52 15.41
CA ILE A 242 4.83 -21.02 14.58
C ILE A 242 4.38 -21.04 13.11
N VAL A 243 4.56 -19.92 12.42
CA VAL A 243 4.43 -19.81 10.97
C VAL A 243 5.69 -19.15 10.43
N SER A 244 6.58 -19.97 9.85
CA SER A 244 7.92 -19.52 9.46
C SER A 244 8.15 -19.47 7.95
N GLY A 245 8.70 -18.33 7.51
CA GLY A 245 9.55 -18.18 6.35
C GLY A 245 8.83 -18.00 5.02
N SER A 246 9.67 -17.94 3.99
CA SER A 246 9.34 -18.08 2.57
C SER A 246 10.15 -19.25 2.01
N ALA A 247 9.87 -19.68 0.78
CA ALA A 247 10.58 -20.81 0.16
C ALA A 247 12.11 -20.56 0.15
N GLY A 248 12.86 -21.39 0.90
CA GLY A 248 14.33 -21.36 0.94
C GLY A 248 14.96 -21.04 2.30
N THR A 249 14.19 -20.61 3.30
CA THR A 249 14.67 -20.51 4.68
C THR A 249 14.62 -21.88 5.37
N MET A 250 15.48 -22.10 6.37
CA MET A 250 15.48 -23.35 7.14
C MET A 250 15.20 -23.05 8.61
N MET A 251 14.31 -23.85 9.19
CA MET A 251 14.01 -23.83 10.62
C MET A 251 14.75 -24.95 11.34
N THR A 252 15.36 -24.66 12.48
CA THR A 252 16.06 -25.67 13.30
C THR A 252 15.59 -25.67 14.75
N PHE A 253 15.13 -26.82 15.25
CA PHE A 253 14.88 -27.03 16.67
C PHE A 253 16.00 -27.86 17.29
N SER A 254 16.58 -27.41 18.41
CA SER A 254 17.75 -28.04 19.00
C SER A 254 17.91 -27.77 20.49
N GLU A 255 18.85 -28.47 21.11
CA GLU A 255 19.38 -28.21 22.45
C GLU A 255 18.31 -28.09 23.56
N SER A 256 17.42 -29.07 23.60
CA SER A 256 16.29 -29.21 24.54
C SER A 256 15.14 -28.21 24.33
N ALA A 257 15.01 -27.63 23.14
CA ALA A 257 13.87 -26.80 22.80
C ALA A 257 12.53 -27.56 22.97
N THR A 258 11.50 -26.85 23.44
CA THR A 258 10.16 -27.44 23.65
C THR A 258 9.09 -26.56 23.05
N ILE A 259 8.18 -27.19 22.31
CA ILE A 259 7.08 -26.55 21.60
C ILE A 259 5.81 -27.31 21.97
N ASP A 260 4.92 -26.64 22.71
CA ASP A 260 3.63 -27.16 23.15
C ASP A 260 2.58 -26.05 23.21
N GLY A 261 1.40 -26.30 23.78
CA GLY A 261 0.33 -25.34 23.84
C GLY A 261 -0.59 -25.49 25.04
N TYR A 262 -1.38 -24.45 25.27
CA TYR A 262 -2.37 -24.28 26.34
C TYR A 262 -3.53 -23.43 25.83
N ASN A 263 -4.51 -23.09 26.67
CA ASN A 263 -5.62 -22.23 26.27
C ASN A 263 -6.02 -21.24 27.37
N SER A 264 -5.55 -19.99 27.27
CA SER A 264 -5.82 -18.94 28.25
C SER A 264 -7.31 -18.56 28.37
N SER A 265 -8.11 -18.81 27.33
CA SER A 265 -9.57 -18.59 27.37
C SER A 265 -10.32 -19.66 28.16
N ALA A 266 -9.69 -20.81 28.44
CA ALA A 266 -10.29 -21.94 29.14
C ALA A 266 -9.83 -22.09 30.60
N GLY A 267 -8.78 -21.38 31.02
CA GLY A 267 -8.23 -21.43 32.38
C GLY A 267 -6.78 -20.95 32.44
N THR A 268 -6.14 -21.14 33.60
CA THR A 268 -4.71 -20.81 33.75
C THR A 268 -3.82 -21.76 32.94
N LEU A 269 -2.55 -21.39 32.77
CA LEU A 269 -1.54 -22.21 32.08
C LEU A 269 -1.51 -23.65 32.63
N SER A 270 -1.36 -23.79 33.96
CA SER A 270 -1.25 -25.11 34.61
C SER A 270 -2.51 -25.98 34.53
N GLU A 271 -3.68 -25.37 34.28
CA GLU A 271 -4.95 -26.10 34.13
C GLU A 271 -5.18 -26.56 32.70
N THR A 272 -4.56 -25.89 31.72
CA THR A 272 -4.88 -26.05 30.28
C THR A 272 -3.71 -26.49 29.42
N GLU A 273 -2.51 -26.67 29.98
CA GLU A 273 -1.32 -27.13 29.25
C GLU A 273 -1.49 -28.49 28.56
N GLY A 274 -0.63 -28.75 27.57
CA GLY A 274 -0.56 -30.02 26.86
C GLY A 274 -1.45 -30.12 25.61
N VAL A 275 -2.09 -29.02 25.20
CA VAL A 275 -2.87 -28.97 23.95
C VAL A 275 -1.93 -29.12 22.75
N PRO A 276 -2.23 -30.00 21.78
CA PRO A 276 -1.38 -30.17 20.61
C PRO A 276 -1.35 -28.93 19.71
N VAL A 277 -0.16 -28.56 19.25
CA VAL A 277 0.05 -27.37 18.43
C VAL A 277 0.34 -27.69 16.97
N ASN A 278 0.21 -26.70 16.10
CA ASN A 278 0.69 -26.77 14.73
C ASN A 278 1.91 -25.88 14.55
N VAL A 279 2.95 -26.42 13.91
CA VAL A 279 4.12 -25.69 13.43
C VAL A 279 4.11 -25.73 11.91
N THR A 280 4.23 -24.57 11.28
CA THR A 280 4.21 -24.38 9.83
C THR A 280 5.52 -23.77 9.37
N SER A 281 6.15 -24.39 8.37
CA SER A 281 7.35 -23.90 7.70
C SER A 281 7.15 -23.94 6.18
N PHE A 282 7.46 -22.84 5.50
CA PHE A 282 7.49 -22.76 4.03
C PHE A 282 8.85 -23.23 3.44
N GLY A 283 9.78 -23.66 4.28
CA GLY A 283 11.05 -24.24 3.88
C GLY A 283 11.42 -25.49 4.70
N PRO A 284 12.63 -26.05 4.51
CA PRO A 284 13.09 -27.23 5.22
C PRO A 284 13.10 -27.07 6.74
N VAL A 285 12.88 -28.17 7.45
CA VAL A 285 12.87 -28.21 8.92
C VAL A 285 13.85 -29.25 9.42
N THR A 286 14.69 -28.87 10.38
CA THR A 286 15.59 -29.78 11.10
C THR A 286 15.19 -29.85 12.57
N VAL A 287 14.98 -31.06 13.09
CA VAL A 287 14.70 -31.31 14.50
C VAL A 287 15.82 -32.16 15.08
N LYS A 288 16.57 -31.62 16.03
CA LYS A 288 17.64 -32.30 16.77
C LYS A 288 17.12 -32.74 18.15
N THR A 289 17.74 -32.28 19.23
CA THR A 289 17.29 -32.34 20.62
C THR A 289 16.13 -31.40 20.88
N ALA A 290 14.91 -31.71 20.42
CA ALA A 290 13.74 -30.89 20.71
C ALA A 290 12.43 -31.67 20.80
N THR A 291 11.50 -31.21 21.63
CA THR A 291 10.17 -31.80 21.76
C THR A 291 9.11 -30.91 21.11
N LEU A 292 8.34 -31.47 20.18
CA LEU A 292 7.15 -30.85 19.59
C LEU A 292 5.92 -31.67 20.00
N ASN A 293 5.08 -31.12 20.87
CA ASN A 293 3.77 -31.65 21.21
C ASN A 293 2.74 -31.20 20.17
N GLY A 294 2.81 -31.73 18.95
CA GLY A 294 2.00 -31.19 17.86
C GLY A 294 2.30 -31.77 16.49
N ASN A 295 1.65 -31.19 15.48
CA ASN A 295 1.88 -31.49 14.06
C ASN A 295 2.92 -30.52 13.46
N LEU A 296 3.66 -31.02 12.47
CA LEU A 296 4.61 -30.25 11.68
C LEU A 296 4.16 -30.23 10.21
N PHE A 297 4.01 -29.04 9.64
CA PHE A 297 3.73 -28.80 8.22
C PHE A 297 4.95 -28.15 7.58
N SER A 298 5.52 -28.77 6.54
CA SER A 298 6.74 -28.33 5.88
C SER A 298 6.65 -28.46 4.36
N GLU A 299 6.73 -27.33 3.63
CA GLU A 299 6.87 -27.32 2.15
C GLU A 299 8.32 -27.62 1.69
N GLY A 300 9.19 -28.04 2.60
CA GLY A 300 10.52 -28.56 2.32
C GLY A 300 10.80 -29.88 3.03
N SER A 301 12.01 -30.42 2.83
CA SER A 301 12.43 -31.66 3.48
C SER A 301 12.44 -31.52 5.00
N VAL A 302 12.07 -32.60 5.71
CA VAL A 302 12.17 -32.67 7.17
C VAL A 302 13.31 -33.59 7.55
N THR A 303 14.22 -33.12 8.39
CA THR A 303 15.35 -33.91 8.90
C THR A 303 15.23 -34.07 10.41
N LEU A 304 15.19 -35.32 10.88
CA LEU A 304 15.24 -35.66 12.30
C LEU A 304 16.67 -36.13 12.61
N ASP A 305 17.44 -35.34 13.37
CA ASP A 305 18.86 -35.53 13.66
C ASP A 305 19.10 -35.80 15.17
N TRP A 306 20.22 -36.43 15.53
CA TRP A 306 20.36 -37.17 16.78
C TRP A 306 20.44 -36.33 18.06
N GLY A 307 19.52 -36.71 18.95
CA GLY A 307 19.57 -36.62 20.41
C GLY A 307 18.16 -36.41 20.90
N SER A 308 17.46 -37.42 21.41
CA SER A 308 16.16 -37.32 22.12
C SER A 308 15.01 -36.45 21.54
N GLY A 309 15.07 -35.94 20.31
CA GLY A 309 13.98 -35.16 19.74
C GLY A 309 12.71 -35.98 19.60
N SER A 310 11.54 -35.37 19.77
CA SER A 310 10.24 -36.07 19.71
C SER A 310 9.16 -35.18 19.13
N ILE A 311 8.60 -35.57 17.98
CA ILE A 311 7.35 -35.02 17.46
C ILE A 311 6.24 -35.98 17.87
N LYS A 312 5.30 -35.52 18.71
CA LYS A 312 4.19 -36.35 19.21
C LYS A 312 3.02 -36.48 18.23
N GLY A 313 2.86 -35.52 17.32
CA GLY A 313 1.84 -35.54 16.27
C GLY A 313 2.36 -36.08 14.93
N ALA A 314 1.80 -35.58 13.83
CA ALA A 314 2.15 -36.02 12.47
C ALA A 314 3.00 -34.99 11.70
N ILE A 315 3.77 -35.47 10.73
CA ILE A 315 4.51 -34.66 9.76
C ILE A 315 3.73 -34.63 8.45
N TYR A 316 3.50 -33.43 7.92
CA TYR A 316 2.92 -33.17 6.61
C TYR A 316 3.98 -32.50 5.74
N THR A 317 4.44 -33.19 4.69
CA THR A 317 5.43 -32.64 3.76
C THR A 317 5.23 -33.18 2.34
N ASP A 318 5.59 -32.41 1.32
CA ASP A 318 5.68 -32.86 -0.08
C ASP A 318 7.10 -33.28 -0.48
N ALA A 319 8.04 -33.28 0.47
CA ALA A 319 9.44 -33.64 0.30
C ALA A 319 9.85 -34.86 1.13
N ALA A 320 11.14 -35.19 1.13
CA ALA A 320 11.68 -36.32 1.88
C ALA A 320 11.69 -36.06 3.40
N VAL A 321 11.37 -37.10 4.19
CA VAL A 321 11.60 -37.12 5.64
C VAL A 321 12.82 -37.99 5.93
N ASN A 322 13.92 -37.35 6.28
CA ASN A 322 15.18 -38.01 6.61
C ASN A 322 15.23 -38.26 8.10
N HIS A 323 15.44 -39.52 8.47
CA HIS A 323 15.58 -39.93 9.85
C HIS A 323 16.49 -41.17 9.91
N PRO A 324 17.12 -41.41 11.06
CA PRO A 324 18.00 -42.55 11.25
C PRO A 324 17.20 -43.83 11.54
N ASP A 325 17.69 -44.99 11.08
CA ASP A 325 16.95 -46.28 11.03
C ASP A 325 16.36 -46.77 12.37
N TYR A 326 16.90 -46.31 13.50
CA TYR A 326 16.51 -46.74 14.85
C TYR A 326 15.53 -45.78 15.53
N TYR A 327 15.17 -44.68 14.86
CA TYR A 327 14.18 -43.73 15.32
C TYR A 327 12.81 -44.08 14.73
N PRO A 328 11.79 -44.41 15.55
CA PRO A 328 10.44 -44.61 15.02
C PRO A 328 9.91 -43.27 14.51
N ALA A 329 9.82 -43.13 13.19
CA ALA A 329 9.30 -41.90 12.59
C ALA A 329 7.86 -41.64 13.06
N PRO A 330 7.50 -40.37 13.31
CA PRO A 330 6.10 -39.97 13.45
C PRO A 330 5.31 -40.34 12.17
N PRO A 331 3.97 -40.41 12.23
CA PRO A 331 3.16 -40.55 11.03
C PRO A 331 3.50 -39.46 10.01
N VAL A 332 3.82 -39.86 8.77
CA VAL A 332 4.16 -38.94 7.67
C VAL A 332 3.05 -38.97 6.62
N TYR A 333 2.57 -37.80 6.23
CA TYR A 333 1.56 -37.60 5.20
C TYR A 333 2.04 -36.64 4.12
N SER A 334 1.57 -36.81 2.89
CA SER A 334 1.84 -35.85 1.83
C SER A 334 1.02 -34.58 2.00
N LEU A 335 1.63 -33.40 1.80
CA LEU A 335 0.91 -32.12 1.72
C LEU A 335 0.02 -32.07 0.46
N SER A 336 -1.24 -32.44 0.61
CA SER A 336 -2.27 -32.20 -0.41
C SER A 336 -2.60 -30.72 -0.51
N SER A 337 -3.16 -30.29 -1.66
CA SER A 337 -3.59 -28.89 -1.88
C SER A 337 -4.42 -28.31 -0.74
N ASP A 338 -5.32 -29.12 -0.17
CA ASP A 338 -6.26 -28.69 0.87
C ASP A 338 -5.63 -28.55 2.26
N LEU A 339 -4.41 -29.07 2.43
CA LEU A 339 -3.63 -29.02 3.68
C LEU A 339 -2.42 -28.08 3.57
N ARG A 340 -2.20 -27.47 2.40
CA ARG A 340 -1.10 -26.52 2.23
C ARG A 340 -1.34 -25.28 3.08
N PRO A 341 -0.40 -24.90 3.95
CA PRO A 341 -0.50 -23.66 4.70
C PRO A 341 -0.59 -22.47 3.74
N ARG A 342 -1.42 -21.48 4.08
CA ARG A 342 -1.46 -20.22 3.34
C ARG A 342 -0.38 -19.29 3.91
N GLN A 343 0.43 -18.69 3.05
CA GLN A 343 1.38 -17.67 3.47
C GLN A 343 0.62 -16.49 4.09
N TYR A 344 1.11 -16.01 5.22
CA TYR A 344 0.51 -14.89 5.91
C TYR A 344 0.92 -13.56 5.25
N PRO A 345 0.03 -12.56 5.17
CA PRO A 345 0.36 -11.27 4.57
C PRO A 345 1.45 -10.55 5.34
N SER A 346 2.28 -9.76 4.65
CA SER A 346 3.34 -9.00 5.31
C SER A 346 2.80 -7.93 6.27
N SER A 347 3.49 -7.73 7.39
CA SER A 347 3.24 -6.63 8.34
C SER A 347 3.78 -5.28 7.91
N ALA A 348 4.70 -5.23 6.94
CA ALA A 348 5.44 -4.01 6.59
C ALA A 348 4.53 -2.80 6.36
N GLY A 349 3.53 -2.94 5.49
CA GLY A 349 2.59 -1.86 5.19
C GLY A 349 1.85 -1.38 6.43
N ARG A 350 1.40 -2.30 7.30
CA ARG A 350 0.65 -1.92 8.49
C ARG A 350 1.53 -1.15 9.48
N VAL A 351 2.80 -1.53 9.63
CA VAL A 351 3.77 -0.81 10.46
C VAL A 351 4.00 0.60 9.90
N GLU A 352 4.23 0.73 8.59
CA GLU A 352 4.39 2.02 7.90
C GLU A 352 3.15 2.93 8.08
N THR A 353 1.94 2.36 7.96
CA THR A 353 0.69 3.08 8.21
C THR A 353 0.57 3.52 9.66
N ALA A 354 0.92 2.66 10.63
CA ALA A 354 0.90 3.02 12.05
C ALA A 354 1.84 4.20 12.36
N ILE A 355 3.04 4.21 11.77
CA ILE A 355 4.01 5.31 11.88
C ILE A 355 3.44 6.59 11.28
N THR A 356 2.85 6.50 10.09
CA THR A 356 2.22 7.64 9.43
C THR A 356 1.10 8.24 10.28
N GLU A 357 0.21 7.39 10.79
CA GLU A 357 -0.92 7.77 11.65
C GLU A 357 -0.44 8.44 12.94
N ALA A 358 0.50 7.79 13.64
CA ALA A 358 1.05 8.29 14.90
C ALA A 358 1.89 9.57 14.71
N THR A 359 2.57 9.75 13.57
CA THR A 359 3.27 10.99 13.24
C THR A 359 2.29 12.15 13.01
N ALA A 360 1.13 11.86 12.42
CA ALA A 360 0.11 12.87 12.16
C ALA A 360 -0.62 13.29 13.45
N SER A 361 -0.88 12.34 14.35
CA SER A 361 -1.51 12.59 15.65
C SER A 361 -1.19 11.45 16.60
N ASN A 362 -0.68 11.79 17.79
CA ASN A 362 -0.45 10.87 18.89
C ASN A 362 -0.77 11.55 20.22
N ASP A 363 -0.80 10.74 21.27
CA ASP A 363 -1.14 11.09 22.64
C ASP A 363 0.11 11.38 23.50
N ASN A 364 1.26 11.67 22.89
CA ASN A 364 2.50 11.95 23.63
C ASN A 364 2.44 13.23 24.48
N ASP A 365 1.54 14.15 24.16
CA ASP A 365 1.34 15.39 24.91
C ASP A 365 0.48 15.18 26.19
N GLU A 366 -0.08 13.98 26.39
CA GLU A 366 -0.82 13.62 27.60
C GLU A 366 0.14 13.52 28.81
N ALA A 367 -0.33 13.92 29.99
CA ALA A 367 0.46 13.89 31.22
C ALA A 367 0.95 12.48 31.63
N SER A 368 0.36 11.42 31.07
CA SER A 368 0.80 10.03 31.24
C SER A 368 2.14 9.71 30.57
N VAL A 369 2.64 10.59 29.70
CA VAL A 369 3.85 10.36 28.89
C VAL A 369 5.07 11.10 29.49
N ALA A 370 5.00 11.48 30.77
CA ALA A 370 6.10 12.14 31.48
C ALA A 370 7.45 11.36 31.49
N SER A 371 7.41 10.09 31.10
CA SER A 371 8.55 9.17 30.97
C SER A 371 9.21 9.17 29.59
N VAL A 372 8.61 9.74 28.54
CA VAL A 372 9.27 9.85 27.23
C VAL A 372 10.25 11.02 27.26
N ARG A 373 11.54 10.73 27.17
CA ARG A 373 12.62 11.72 27.18
C ARG A 373 13.40 11.62 25.89
N ASN A 374 13.41 12.70 25.11
CA ASN A 374 14.09 12.78 23.82
C ASN A 374 13.70 11.64 22.85
N GLY A 375 12.43 11.23 22.85
CA GLY A 375 11.95 10.16 21.96
C GLY A 375 12.00 8.76 22.57
N THR A 376 12.80 8.52 23.62
CA THR A 376 12.87 7.21 24.29
C THR A 376 11.85 7.10 25.42
N LEU A 377 11.06 6.02 25.43
CA LEU A 377 10.31 5.58 26.61
C LEU A 377 11.26 4.80 27.52
N SER A 378 11.87 5.51 28.48
CA SER A 378 12.87 4.93 29.39
C SER A 378 12.35 4.92 30.82
N CYS A 379 12.23 3.72 31.39
CA CYS A 379 11.69 3.50 32.73
C CYS A 379 12.68 2.66 33.53
N ILE A 380 13.86 3.22 33.84
CA ILE A 380 14.94 2.53 34.55
C ILE A 380 14.77 2.72 36.06
N SER A 381 14.52 1.63 36.80
CA SER A 381 14.19 1.66 38.24
C SER A 381 13.03 2.62 38.60
N ASP A 382 12.12 2.83 37.65
CA ASP A 382 10.93 3.68 37.77
C ASP A 382 9.71 2.96 37.18
N THR A 383 8.51 3.49 37.45
CA THR A 383 7.24 2.95 36.95
C THR A 383 6.58 3.92 35.98
N CYS A 384 6.17 3.42 34.81
CA CYS A 384 5.50 4.17 33.76
C CYS A 384 4.17 3.53 33.43
N GLU A 385 3.14 4.32 33.14
CA GLU A 385 1.84 3.81 32.74
C GLU A 385 1.32 4.55 31.51
N LEU A 386 0.98 3.81 30.47
CA LEU A 386 0.32 4.30 29.26
C LEU A 386 -1.13 3.77 29.25
N GLY A 387 -2.09 4.69 29.26
CA GLY A 387 -3.51 4.37 29.13
C GLY A 387 -3.92 4.12 27.67
N PRO A 388 -5.22 3.91 27.40
CA PRO A 388 -5.71 3.75 26.04
C PRO A 388 -5.40 4.99 25.18
N GLY A 389 -4.84 4.76 23.99
CA GLY A 389 -4.34 5.83 23.11
C GLY A 389 -3.31 5.33 22.10
N THR A 390 -2.79 6.25 21.30
CA THR A 390 -1.71 6.02 20.32
C THR A 390 -0.48 6.83 20.72
N TYR A 391 0.65 6.17 20.91
CA TYR A 391 1.92 6.78 21.33
C TYR A 391 3.00 6.56 20.27
N LEU A 392 3.88 7.53 20.08
CA LEU A 392 5.00 7.46 19.14
C LEU A 392 6.32 7.66 19.88
N VAL A 393 7.23 6.71 19.78
CA VAL A 393 8.55 6.79 20.41
C VAL A 393 9.60 6.37 19.39
N ASP A 394 10.84 6.78 19.63
CA ASP A 394 11.97 6.35 18.82
C ASP A 394 12.48 5.00 19.36
N GLU A 395 12.48 4.83 20.69
CA GLU A 395 13.03 3.65 21.38
C GLU A 395 12.23 3.33 22.66
N ILE A 396 12.21 2.06 23.06
CA ILE A 396 11.73 1.58 24.36
C ILE A 396 12.90 0.94 25.11
N GLU A 397 13.17 1.43 26.31
CA GLU A 397 14.19 0.85 27.19
C GLU A 397 13.61 0.56 28.58
N VAL A 398 13.50 -0.73 28.91
CA VAL A 398 13.02 -1.21 30.20
C VAL A 398 14.08 -2.13 30.82
N ARG A 399 14.92 -1.53 31.67
CA ARG A 399 16.06 -2.22 32.31
C ARG A 399 16.13 -1.97 33.81
N ASP A 400 16.95 -2.78 34.49
CA ASP A 400 17.32 -2.64 35.91
C ASP A 400 16.12 -2.53 36.86
N GLY A 401 15.18 -3.46 36.74
CA GLY A 401 13.95 -3.49 37.54
C GLY A 401 12.89 -2.46 37.15
N GLY A 402 13.07 -1.82 35.99
CA GLY A 402 12.10 -0.92 35.38
C GLY A 402 10.74 -1.54 35.10
N ASP A 403 9.69 -0.73 35.10
CA ASP A 403 8.30 -1.19 34.94
C ASP A 403 7.50 -0.27 34.01
N VAL A 404 7.06 -0.79 32.88
CA VAL A 404 6.14 -0.12 31.94
C VAL A 404 4.83 -0.88 31.92
N THR A 405 3.74 -0.22 32.30
CA THR A 405 2.39 -0.77 32.22
C THR A 405 1.63 -0.16 31.04
N LEU A 406 1.22 -1.01 30.10
CA LEU A 406 0.25 -0.71 29.05
C LEU A 406 -1.15 -1.07 29.58
N ASN A 407 -1.89 -0.07 30.04
CA ASN A 407 -3.20 -0.24 30.65
C ASN A 407 -4.30 -0.27 29.58
N THR A 408 -4.71 -1.48 29.22
CA THR A 408 -5.77 -1.75 28.25
C THR A 408 -7.15 -1.93 28.90
N THR A 409 -7.34 -1.51 30.17
CA THR A 409 -8.61 -1.73 30.89
C THR A 409 -9.80 -1.02 30.21
N ASN A 410 -9.58 0.19 29.69
CA ASN A 410 -10.65 1.03 29.13
C ASN A 410 -10.59 1.18 27.60
N GLY A 411 -9.71 0.45 26.92
CA GLY A 411 -9.54 0.49 25.47
C GLY A 411 -8.19 -0.07 25.04
N ASP A 412 -7.95 -0.12 23.74
CA ASP A 412 -6.67 -0.57 23.19
C ASP A 412 -5.56 0.46 23.43
N VAL A 413 -4.32 -0.03 23.57
CA VAL A 413 -3.11 0.80 23.58
C VAL A 413 -2.35 0.54 22.29
N THR A 414 -1.99 1.59 21.55
CA THR A 414 -1.14 1.50 20.37
C THR A 414 0.17 2.21 20.66
N LEU A 415 1.29 1.49 20.53
CA LEU A 415 2.63 2.04 20.72
C LEU A 415 3.41 1.85 19.43
N VAL A 416 3.91 2.94 18.87
CA VAL A 416 4.69 2.93 17.63
C VAL A 416 6.12 3.32 17.95
N VAL A 417 7.06 2.45 17.58
CA VAL A 417 8.50 2.60 17.79
C VAL A 417 9.15 2.80 16.43
N ALA A 418 9.49 4.04 16.10
CA ALA A 418 9.92 4.42 14.76
C ALA A 418 11.44 4.26 14.52
N GLY A 419 12.20 3.96 15.57
CA GLY A 419 13.66 4.02 15.55
C GLY A 419 14.16 5.46 15.43
N ASP A 420 15.39 5.71 15.89
CA ASP A 420 16.06 7.00 15.70
C ASP A 420 16.87 7.06 14.38
N GLY A 421 16.94 5.93 13.68
CA GLY A 421 17.66 5.75 12.42
C GLY A 421 19.10 5.26 12.58
N ASP A 422 19.56 4.97 13.80
CA ASP A 422 20.83 4.28 14.04
C ASP A 422 20.66 2.76 13.82
N PRO A 423 21.33 2.16 12.83
CA PRO A 423 21.22 0.72 12.58
C PRO A 423 21.88 -0.16 13.66
N ASP A 424 22.68 0.43 14.56
CA ASP A 424 23.32 -0.30 15.66
C ASP A 424 22.45 -0.32 16.94
N ASP A 425 21.36 0.46 16.98
CA ASP A 425 20.47 0.56 18.13
C ASP A 425 19.32 -0.47 18.07
N VAL A 426 18.88 -0.89 19.27
CA VAL A 426 17.76 -1.82 19.45
C VAL A 426 16.53 -1.00 19.82
N ASP A 427 15.56 -0.93 18.93
CA ASP A 427 14.32 -0.17 19.12
C ASP A 427 13.56 -0.57 20.39
N ILE A 428 13.57 -1.86 20.76
CA ILE A 428 12.87 -2.37 21.95
C ILE A 428 13.81 -3.21 22.81
N ASP A 429 14.44 -2.56 23.78
CA ASP A 429 15.22 -3.04 24.92
C ASP A 429 14.40 -3.51 26.14
N VAL A 430 14.12 -4.79 26.35
CA VAL A 430 13.60 -5.28 27.66
C VAL A 430 14.54 -6.29 28.29
N GLY A 431 15.25 -5.87 29.34
CA GLY A 431 16.17 -6.78 30.02
C GLY A 431 16.62 -6.38 31.41
N ASN A 432 17.58 -7.11 31.97
CA ASN A 432 18.08 -6.92 33.34
C ASN A 432 16.96 -6.83 34.39
N ASN A 433 16.02 -7.78 34.39
CA ASN A 433 14.83 -7.79 35.24
C ASN A 433 13.83 -6.64 34.98
N GLY A 434 13.82 -6.05 33.79
CA GLY A 434 12.82 -5.08 33.35
C GLY A 434 11.48 -5.72 32.99
N TYR A 435 10.38 -4.97 33.17
CA TYR A 435 9.02 -5.44 32.92
C TYR A 435 8.23 -4.50 32.02
N LEU A 436 7.76 -5.00 30.89
CA LEU A 436 6.71 -4.41 30.08
C LEU A 436 5.43 -5.25 30.27
N ARG A 437 4.45 -4.71 30.99
CA ARG A 437 3.21 -5.38 31.37
C ARG A 437 2.02 -4.86 30.57
N VAL A 438 1.15 -5.75 30.12
CA VAL A 438 -0.17 -5.39 29.62
C VAL A 438 -1.21 -5.73 30.67
N VAL A 439 -1.98 -4.74 31.12
CA VAL A 439 -3.01 -4.88 32.14
C VAL A 439 -4.37 -4.51 31.56
N GLY A 440 -5.28 -5.48 31.51
CA GLY A 440 -6.64 -5.28 31.00
C GLY A 440 -7.08 -6.37 30.01
N GLU A 441 -8.35 -6.30 29.61
CA GLU A 441 -8.94 -7.26 28.67
C GLU A 441 -8.80 -6.85 27.21
N ASN A 442 -8.60 -5.57 26.92
CA ASN A 442 -8.37 -5.08 25.56
C ASN A 442 -6.90 -5.32 25.15
N ARG A 443 -6.53 -4.88 23.95
CA ARG A 443 -5.29 -5.28 23.29
C ARG A 443 -4.27 -4.15 23.25
N ALA A 444 -3.02 -4.49 23.51
CA ALA A 444 -1.87 -3.65 23.22
C ALA A 444 -1.30 -4.05 21.84
N ASN A 445 -1.15 -3.08 20.94
CA ASN A 445 -0.51 -3.23 19.64
C ASN A 445 0.78 -2.41 19.62
N VAL A 446 1.91 -3.09 19.45
CA VAL A 446 3.22 -2.46 19.28
C VAL A 446 3.66 -2.60 17.83
N TYR A 447 4.08 -1.51 17.20
CA TYR A 447 4.59 -1.51 15.82
C TYR A 447 6.03 -0.99 15.84
N THR A 448 6.98 -1.72 15.27
CA THR A 448 8.39 -1.30 15.23
C THR A 448 9.04 -1.55 13.87
N THR A 449 9.95 -0.65 13.49
CA THR A 449 10.80 -0.77 12.31
C THR A 449 12.14 -1.45 12.56
N GLY A 450 12.61 -1.47 13.81
CA GLY A 450 13.92 -2.00 14.16
C GLY A 450 13.83 -3.27 15.01
N ASP A 451 14.94 -3.50 15.70
CA ASP A 451 15.20 -4.74 16.41
C ASP A 451 14.59 -4.76 17.81
N THR A 452 14.24 -5.95 18.28
CA THR A 452 13.69 -6.19 19.62
C THR A 452 14.57 -7.21 20.34
N ASP A 453 15.08 -6.87 21.52
CA ASP A 453 15.79 -7.79 22.42
C ASP A 453 15.03 -7.94 23.74
N ILE A 454 14.69 -9.18 24.08
CA ILE A 454 14.10 -9.53 25.37
C ILE A 454 15.06 -10.49 26.05
N SER A 455 15.87 -9.97 26.97
CA SER A 455 16.98 -10.74 27.50
C SER A 455 17.29 -10.50 28.97
N SER A 456 18.10 -11.38 29.57
CA SER A 456 18.62 -11.22 30.94
C SER A 456 17.50 -11.03 31.97
N ASP A 457 16.57 -12.00 32.00
CA ASP A 457 15.35 -11.97 32.83
C ASP A 457 14.43 -10.78 32.51
N GLY A 458 14.38 -10.31 31.26
CA GLY A 458 13.39 -9.31 30.80
C GLY A 458 12.01 -9.93 30.58
N HIS A 459 10.95 -9.21 30.95
CA HIS A 459 9.57 -9.69 30.87
C HIS A 459 8.68 -8.76 30.02
N VAL A 460 8.16 -9.27 28.91
CA VAL A 460 7.08 -8.67 28.12
C VAL A 460 5.84 -9.55 28.30
N VAL A 461 4.94 -9.19 29.21
CA VAL A 461 3.92 -10.12 29.73
C VAL A 461 2.54 -9.50 29.89
N THR A 462 1.49 -10.32 29.78
CA THR A 462 0.13 -9.91 30.18
C THR A 462 -0.07 -10.20 31.66
N TYR A 463 -0.60 -9.25 32.42
CA TYR A 463 -0.54 -9.27 33.88
C TYR A 463 -1.89 -9.00 34.54
N ASN A 464 -2.15 -9.69 35.66
CA ASN A 464 -3.28 -9.41 36.53
C ASN A 464 -2.76 -8.74 37.81
N GLU A 465 -2.96 -7.44 37.92
CA GLU A 465 -2.51 -6.66 39.08
C GLU A 465 -3.17 -7.08 40.39
N THR A 466 -4.43 -7.53 40.35
CA THR A 466 -5.16 -7.91 41.57
C THR A 466 -4.64 -9.23 42.14
N ALA A 467 -4.34 -10.19 41.26
CA ALA A 467 -3.77 -11.49 41.65
C ALA A 467 -2.24 -11.44 41.77
N ASN A 468 -1.61 -10.38 41.28
CA ASN A 468 -0.16 -10.19 41.25
C ASN A 468 0.55 -11.36 40.53
N GLU A 469 0.04 -11.73 39.36
CA GLU A 469 0.55 -12.85 38.57
C GLU A 469 0.44 -12.61 37.06
N GLU A 470 1.30 -13.29 36.30
CA GLU A 470 1.24 -13.33 34.85
C GLU A 470 0.04 -14.17 34.40
N THR A 471 -0.76 -13.62 33.49
CA THR A 471 -1.98 -14.28 33.01
C THR A 471 -1.72 -15.22 31.86
N HIS A 472 -0.57 -15.09 31.17
CA HIS A 472 -0.27 -15.80 29.93
C HIS A 472 -1.39 -15.66 28.89
N ARG A 473 -2.05 -14.50 28.80
CA ARG A 473 -3.12 -14.24 27.84
C ARG A 473 -2.51 -13.67 26.56
N ALA A 474 -2.07 -14.53 25.65
CA ALA A 474 -1.43 -14.09 24.41
C ALA A 474 -2.29 -13.14 23.54
N PRO A 475 -3.64 -13.25 23.47
CA PRO A 475 -4.47 -12.28 22.75
C PRO A 475 -4.28 -10.81 23.15
N GLY A 476 -3.80 -10.54 24.37
CA GLY A 476 -3.68 -9.19 24.92
C GLY A 476 -2.53 -8.36 24.36
N PHE A 477 -1.50 -8.97 23.75
CA PHE A 477 -0.31 -8.25 23.28
C PHE A 477 0.13 -8.71 21.90
N TRP A 478 0.37 -7.77 20.99
CA TRP A 478 0.82 -8.04 19.63
C TRP A 478 1.95 -7.10 19.24
N LEU A 479 3.09 -7.68 18.89
CA LEU A 479 4.25 -6.99 18.34
C LEU A 479 4.29 -7.19 16.83
N TYR A 480 4.17 -6.10 16.07
CA TYR A 480 4.28 -6.06 14.63
C TYR A 480 5.64 -5.50 14.23
N THR A 481 6.37 -6.28 13.45
CA THR A 481 7.73 -5.93 13.01
C THR A 481 7.79 -5.88 11.48
N VAL A 482 8.77 -5.17 10.93
CA VAL A 482 9.02 -5.12 9.49
C VAL A 482 9.97 -6.25 9.04
N PRO A 483 9.91 -6.70 7.78
CA PRO A 483 10.94 -7.59 7.24
C PRO A 483 12.34 -7.02 7.46
N ASP A 484 13.32 -7.91 7.62
CA ASP A 484 14.74 -7.59 7.87
C ASP A 484 15.08 -7.10 9.29
N SER A 485 14.10 -6.85 10.17
CA SER A 485 14.36 -6.65 11.60
C SER A 485 14.55 -7.98 12.34
N THR A 486 15.09 -7.91 13.55
CA THR A 486 15.29 -9.06 14.44
C THR A 486 14.42 -9.00 15.69
N VAL A 487 13.99 -10.17 16.17
CA VAL A 487 13.36 -10.35 17.48
C VAL A 487 14.08 -11.49 18.19
N ASP A 488 14.84 -11.15 19.22
CA ASP A 488 15.63 -12.09 20.00
C ASP A 488 15.05 -12.24 21.41
N ILE A 489 14.74 -13.47 21.80
CA ILE A 489 14.20 -13.80 23.13
C ILE A 489 15.15 -14.81 23.77
N ARG A 490 15.96 -14.33 24.70
CA ARG A 490 17.09 -15.12 25.20
C ARG A 490 17.43 -14.86 26.66
N SER A 491 18.37 -15.65 27.19
CA SER A 491 18.92 -15.46 28.54
C SER A 491 17.80 -15.31 29.59
N SER A 492 16.85 -16.26 29.60
CA SER A 492 15.68 -16.24 30.47
C SER A 492 14.71 -15.06 30.24
N GLY A 493 14.63 -14.54 29.01
CA GLY A 493 13.60 -13.58 28.60
C GLY A 493 12.22 -14.22 28.45
N PHE A 494 11.17 -13.49 28.83
CA PHE A 494 9.77 -13.92 28.81
C PHE A 494 8.94 -13.04 27.89
N PHE A 495 8.19 -13.65 26.97
CA PHE A 495 7.28 -12.97 26.08
C PHE A 495 5.90 -13.62 26.10
N THR A 496 4.84 -12.87 26.39
CA THR A 496 3.44 -13.30 26.23
C THR A 496 2.76 -12.43 25.18
N GLY A 497 2.36 -13.04 24.06
CA GLY A 497 1.73 -12.32 22.96
C GLY A 497 1.93 -12.96 21.60
N VAL A 498 1.72 -12.16 20.55
CA VAL A 498 2.04 -12.54 19.17
C VAL A 498 3.19 -11.69 18.64
N VAL A 499 4.25 -12.32 18.15
CA VAL A 499 5.21 -11.65 17.26
C VAL A 499 4.75 -11.87 15.83
N TYR A 500 4.46 -10.79 15.12
CA TYR A 500 4.01 -10.79 13.73
C TYR A 500 4.96 -9.97 12.86
N GLY A 501 5.93 -10.65 12.26
CA GLY A 501 6.93 -10.15 11.32
C GLY A 501 6.87 -10.86 9.97
N ALA A 502 5.68 -11.19 9.48
CA ALA A 502 5.53 -11.91 8.21
C ALA A 502 6.16 -11.15 7.03
N GLY A 503 6.89 -11.88 6.19
CA GLY A 503 7.37 -11.38 4.90
C GLY A 503 6.31 -11.50 3.79
N GLY A 504 6.47 -10.71 2.73
CA GLY A 504 5.62 -10.79 1.54
C GLY A 504 6.42 -11.15 0.28
N GLY A 505 5.86 -12.02 -0.56
CA GLY A 505 6.52 -12.43 -1.80
C GLY A 505 7.87 -13.12 -1.55
N SER A 506 8.97 -12.49 -1.98
CA SER A 506 10.33 -13.00 -1.79
C SER A 506 10.99 -12.58 -0.47
N GLN A 507 10.39 -11.66 0.29
CA GLN A 507 10.90 -11.28 1.61
C GLN A 507 10.57 -12.37 2.63
N THR A 508 11.55 -12.76 3.44
CA THR A 508 11.46 -13.85 4.43
C THR A 508 10.67 -13.44 5.67
N GLY A 509 10.57 -12.15 5.96
CA GLY A 509 10.02 -11.60 7.21
C GLY A 509 11.11 -11.27 8.21
N SER A 510 10.72 -10.81 9.40
CA SER A 510 11.63 -10.53 10.51
C SER A 510 12.27 -11.82 11.01
N THR A 511 13.56 -11.78 11.31
CA THR A 511 14.28 -12.93 11.89
C THR A 511 13.91 -13.07 13.35
N ILE A 512 13.45 -14.24 13.75
CA ILE A 512 13.01 -14.51 15.12
C ILE A 512 13.83 -15.68 15.70
N THR A 513 14.47 -15.44 16.84
CA THR A 513 15.27 -16.42 17.58
C THR A 513 14.80 -16.55 19.01
N VAL A 514 14.71 -17.79 19.50
CA VAL A 514 14.37 -18.08 20.90
C VAL A 514 15.38 -19.08 21.44
N HIS A 515 16.23 -18.67 22.38
CA HIS A 515 17.27 -19.54 22.90
C HIS A 515 17.69 -19.23 24.34
N SER A 516 18.55 -20.06 24.93
CA SER A 516 19.14 -19.79 26.27
C SER A 516 18.07 -19.54 27.32
N ASP A 517 17.15 -20.51 27.44
CA ASP A 517 16.00 -20.47 28.35
C ASP A 517 15.00 -19.33 28.09
N GLY A 518 14.91 -18.83 26.85
CA GLY A 518 13.86 -17.89 26.44
C GLY A 518 12.48 -18.56 26.34
N HIS A 519 11.43 -17.88 26.83
CA HIS A 519 10.06 -18.38 26.88
C HIS A 519 9.08 -17.52 26.08
N VAL A 520 8.33 -18.15 25.18
CA VAL A 520 7.24 -17.54 24.42
C VAL A 520 5.91 -18.18 24.80
N TYR A 521 4.95 -17.38 25.24
CA TYR A 521 3.57 -17.74 25.51
C TYR A 521 2.66 -17.06 24.47
N GLY A 522 2.38 -17.76 23.37
CA GLY A 522 1.60 -17.23 22.26
C GLY A 522 2.11 -17.74 20.91
N ALA A 523 2.29 -16.84 19.93
CA ALA A 523 2.60 -17.28 18.57
C ALA A 523 3.68 -16.43 17.89
N LEU A 524 4.43 -17.07 16.99
CA LEU A 524 5.48 -16.44 16.19
C LEU A 524 5.15 -16.57 14.70
N VAL A 525 5.14 -15.45 14.00
CA VAL A 525 4.98 -15.36 12.55
C VAL A 525 6.12 -14.53 11.98
N GLY A 526 6.93 -15.07 11.09
CA GLY A 526 8.10 -14.37 10.53
C GLY A 526 9.12 -15.33 9.93
N ASN A 527 10.39 -14.97 9.87
CA ASN A 527 11.49 -15.90 9.60
C ASN A 527 11.99 -16.50 10.93
N VAL A 528 11.26 -17.49 11.45
CA VAL A 528 11.65 -18.19 12.69
C VAL A 528 12.76 -19.18 12.35
N GLU A 529 14.02 -18.79 12.62
CA GLU A 529 15.20 -19.58 12.29
C GLU A 529 15.32 -20.83 13.18
N GLY A 530 14.83 -20.74 14.41
CA GLY A 530 14.85 -21.90 15.29
C GLY A 530 14.78 -21.62 16.78
N PHE A 531 14.78 -22.73 17.51
CA PHE A 531 14.89 -22.77 18.96
C PHE A 531 16.16 -23.54 19.34
N GLY A 532 16.91 -23.02 20.31
CA GLY A 532 18.18 -23.60 20.78
C GLY A 532 18.40 -23.37 22.27
N ASN A 533 19.39 -24.02 22.87
CA ASN A 533 19.77 -23.92 24.28
C ASN A 533 18.60 -23.72 25.26
N GLY A 534 17.58 -24.60 25.23
CA GLY A 534 16.40 -24.48 26.08
C GLY A 534 15.40 -23.40 25.65
N GLY A 535 15.21 -23.12 24.36
CA GLY A 535 14.11 -22.24 23.93
C GLY A 535 12.73 -22.89 24.08
N TYR A 536 11.73 -22.15 24.56
CA TYR A 536 10.36 -22.65 24.78
C TYR A 536 9.32 -21.85 24.01
N LEU A 537 8.38 -22.54 23.37
CA LEU A 537 7.14 -21.95 22.86
C LEU A 537 5.92 -22.72 23.37
N HIS A 538 5.01 -21.97 23.97
CA HIS A 538 3.72 -22.41 24.48
C HIS A 538 2.65 -21.67 23.67
N TYR A 539 2.05 -22.32 22.68
CA TYR A 539 0.98 -21.72 21.88
C TYR A 539 -0.31 -21.58 22.66
N ASP A 540 -0.84 -20.37 22.71
CA ASP A 540 -2.15 -20.09 23.28
C ASP A 540 -3.25 -20.29 22.24
N HIS A 541 -4.05 -21.34 22.42
CA HIS A 541 -5.17 -21.64 21.53
C HIS A 541 -6.29 -20.59 21.53
N ALA A 542 -6.31 -19.67 22.50
CA ALA A 542 -7.21 -18.51 22.45
C ALA A 542 -6.97 -17.64 21.20
N LEU A 543 -5.75 -17.65 20.63
CA LEU A 543 -5.40 -16.90 19.42
C LEU A 543 -6.11 -17.38 18.15
N ALA A 544 -6.64 -18.61 18.13
CA ALA A 544 -7.35 -19.14 16.96
C ALA A 544 -8.60 -18.31 16.63
N ASP A 545 -9.21 -17.71 17.66
CA ASP A 545 -10.39 -16.86 17.53
C ASP A 545 -10.06 -15.37 17.29
N GLU A 546 -8.79 -15.00 17.39
CA GLU A 546 -8.30 -13.63 17.24
C GLU A 546 -7.92 -13.28 15.79
N MET A 547 -8.08 -12.01 15.45
CA MET A 547 -7.72 -11.44 14.15
C MET A 547 -6.48 -10.56 14.27
N THR A 548 -5.61 -10.59 13.26
CA THR A 548 -4.52 -9.62 13.17
C THR A 548 -5.03 -8.20 12.94
N ALA A 549 -4.29 -7.20 13.40
CA ALA A 549 -4.50 -5.79 13.10
C ALA A 549 -3.87 -5.38 11.75
N LEU A 550 -3.93 -6.26 10.74
CA LEU A 550 -3.39 -6.01 9.40
C LEU A 550 -4.34 -5.26 8.47
N ASN A 551 -5.52 -4.85 8.96
CA ASN A 551 -6.49 -4.06 8.21
C ASN A 551 -5.89 -2.72 7.82
N ASP A 552 -5.13 -2.73 6.73
CA ASP A 552 -4.33 -1.62 6.28
C ASP A 552 -4.88 -1.17 4.94
N VAL A 553 -5.87 -0.29 5.02
CA VAL A 553 -6.11 0.66 3.94
C VAL A 553 -5.07 1.74 4.18
N ASP A 554 -3.99 1.74 3.39
CA ASP A 554 -3.01 2.82 3.44
C ASP A 554 -3.78 4.12 3.23
N THR A 555 -3.86 4.97 4.26
CA THR A 555 -4.76 6.14 4.24
C THR A 555 -4.33 7.16 3.19
N GLN A 556 -3.13 7.03 2.62
CA GLN A 556 -2.63 7.85 1.52
C GLN A 556 -2.89 7.22 0.13
N THR A 557 -3.32 5.96 0.04
CA THR A 557 -3.64 5.30 -1.23
C THR A 557 -5.03 4.67 -1.25
N ALA A 558 -5.73 4.74 -2.38
CA ALA A 558 -7.06 4.16 -2.48
C ALA A 558 -6.97 2.63 -2.70
N SER A 559 -7.92 1.86 -2.16
CA SER A 559 -7.84 0.40 -2.20
C SER A 559 -8.17 -0.17 -3.59
N VAL A 560 -7.52 -1.25 -4.01
CA VAL A 560 -7.86 -1.97 -5.25
C VAL A 560 -7.83 -3.47 -5.05
N SER A 561 -8.99 -4.09 -5.21
CA SER A 561 -9.16 -5.55 -5.19
C SER A 561 -9.30 -6.11 -6.61
N TYR A 562 -9.85 -5.33 -7.55
CA TYR A 562 -10.05 -5.76 -8.93
C TYR A 562 -9.44 -4.77 -9.92
N LEU A 563 -8.78 -5.31 -10.94
CA LEU A 563 -8.14 -4.51 -11.98
C LEU A 563 -8.55 -5.04 -13.36
N HIS A 564 -8.96 -4.12 -14.24
CA HIS A 564 -9.28 -4.39 -15.64
C HIS A 564 -8.59 -3.33 -16.49
N VAL A 565 -7.60 -3.73 -17.28
CA VAL A 565 -6.84 -2.81 -18.14
C VAL A 565 -6.89 -3.32 -19.57
N SER A 566 -7.32 -2.47 -20.50
CA SER A 566 -7.26 -2.73 -21.94
C SER A 566 -6.63 -1.55 -22.67
N VAL A 567 -6.07 -1.81 -23.85
CA VAL A 567 -5.57 -0.79 -24.76
C VAL A 567 -6.39 -0.83 -26.04
N GLU A 568 -6.99 0.31 -26.38
CA GLU A 568 -7.81 0.51 -27.57
C GLU A 568 -7.08 1.45 -28.55
N ARG A 569 -6.58 0.89 -29.65
CA ARG A 569 -5.84 1.66 -30.67
C ARG A 569 -6.78 2.13 -31.78
N LEU A 570 -6.85 3.44 -31.96
CA LEU A 570 -7.67 4.09 -32.98
C LEU A 570 -6.78 4.76 -34.03
N ASN A 571 -7.10 4.55 -35.30
CA ASN A 571 -6.52 5.27 -36.42
C ASN A 571 -7.48 6.39 -36.84
N VAL A 572 -6.96 7.61 -36.98
CA VAL A 572 -7.75 8.80 -37.28
C VAL A 572 -7.25 9.39 -38.60
N THR A 573 -8.14 9.44 -39.59
CA THR A 573 -7.82 9.95 -40.93
C THR A 573 -8.79 11.05 -41.33
N ARG A 574 -8.36 11.95 -42.21
CA ARG A 574 -9.24 12.99 -42.76
C ARG A 574 -10.21 12.37 -43.77
N ALA A 575 -11.50 12.69 -43.67
CA ALA A 575 -12.47 12.36 -44.72
C ALA A 575 -12.15 13.15 -46.00
N GLY A 576 -11.97 12.44 -47.11
CA GLY A 576 -11.61 12.99 -48.42
C GLY A 576 -12.71 13.77 -49.12
#